data_AF-A0A317IHQ5-F1
#
_entry.id   AF-A0A317IHQ5-F1
#
_cell.length_a   1.000
_cell.length_b   1.000
_cell.length_c   1.000
_cell.angle_alpha   90.00
_cell.angle_beta   90.00
_cell.angle_gamma   90.00
#
_symmetry.space_group_name_H-M   'P 1'
#
loop_
_entity.id
_entity.type
_entity.pdbx_description
1 polymer ?
#
loop_
_entity_poly.entity_id
_entity_poly.type
_entity_poly.pdbx_seq_one_letter_code
_entity_poly.pdbx_strand_id
1 'polypeptide(L)'
;MFASETLAYNRRSMRTLVAAGILSSLLAAVVYAQQIRTANNGVYTDSQAARGRTLYREKCAACHGDALEGKVAPPLAGSAFLAGWGTQPLSELAAKIRNTMPADNPGKLKASEAADVVSYILQAGKFPSGRNELSADEGAQKSIILAAGTRQATAAPASQTPAFPAAGNLAQVMRGILFPSSNIIFNVQTNDPGAPAKPGPAGAATAAFSWTDWGAGIYSGWQIVDYAAVAVAESAPLMLTPGRRCENGKPVPVDRPDWIKFSLELAEAGRAAYRASQMRSQQAVSDASNQLADSCLHCHEVYRDKRGFRPGDPAAAAARCTP
;
A
#
# COMPACT_ATOMS: atom_id res chain seq x y z
N MET A 1 -63.91 -20.93 16.03
CA MET A 1 -62.88 -20.97 17.09
C MET A 1 -61.61 -21.69 16.59
N PHE A 2 -61.13 -21.42 15.36
CA PHE A 2 -60.02 -22.18 14.74
C PHE A 2 -58.91 -21.31 14.08
N ALA A 3 -58.97 -19.98 14.21
CA ALA A 3 -58.02 -19.08 13.52
C ALA A 3 -56.90 -18.52 14.42
N SER A 4 -56.97 -18.74 15.74
CA SER A 4 -56.04 -18.13 16.72
C SER A 4 -54.86 -19.02 17.13
N GLU A 5 -54.90 -20.33 16.85
CA GLU A 5 -53.86 -21.27 17.31
C GLU A 5 -52.71 -21.45 16.30
N THR A 6 -52.93 -21.23 15.00
CA THR A 6 -51.92 -21.42 13.95
C THR A 6 -50.82 -20.34 13.93
N LEU A 7 -51.10 -19.13 14.43
CA LEU A 7 -50.13 -18.03 14.48
C LEU A 7 -49.11 -18.17 15.63
N ALA A 8 -49.45 -18.91 16.70
CA ALA A 8 -48.58 -19.08 17.87
C ALA A 8 -47.48 -20.13 17.65
N TYR A 9 -47.77 -21.19 16.88
CA TYR A 9 -46.81 -22.26 16.57
C TYR A 9 -45.65 -21.75 15.68
N ASN A 10 -45.96 -20.90 14.70
CA ASN A 10 -44.98 -20.43 13.71
C ASN A 10 -43.94 -19.43 14.30
N ARG A 11 -44.27 -18.74 15.40
CA ARG A 11 -43.35 -17.79 16.08
C ARG A 11 -42.33 -18.47 17.00
N ARG A 12 -42.61 -19.67 17.53
CA ARG A 12 -41.69 -20.39 18.42
C ARG A 12 -40.62 -21.15 17.62
N SER A 13 -40.99 -21.76 16.49
CA SER A 13 -40.07 -22.50 15.62
C SER A 13 -39.08 -21.58 14.88
N MET A 14 -39.50 -20.36 14.52
CA MET A 14 -38.62 -19.39 13.84
C MET A 14 -37.59 -18.74 14.77
N ARG A 15 -37.88 -18.64 16.09
CA ARG A 15 -36.94 -18.11 17.10
C ARG A 15 -35.82 -19.08 17.47
N THR A 16 -36.10 -20.39 17.46
CA THR A 16 -35.11 -21.43 17.77
C THR A 16 -34.13 -21.66 16.61
N LEU A 17 -34.60 -21.55 15.35
CA LEU A 17 -33.74 -21.65 14.16
C LEU A 17 -32.79 -20.46 13.99
N VAL A 18 -33.22 -19.24 14.34
CA VAL A 18 -32.38 -18.03 14.28
C VAL A 18 -31.30 -18.04 15.37
N ALA A 19 -31.61 -18.49 16.58
CA ALA A 19 -30.63 -18.56 17.67
C ALA A 19 -29.51 -19.59 17.42
N ALA A 20 -29.84 -20.75 16.83
CA ALA A 20 -28.85 -21.77 16.48
C ALA A 20 -27.92 -21.32 15.34
N GLY A 21 -28.45 -20.62 14.33
CA GLY A 21 -27.68 -20.09 13.21
C GLY A 21 -26.69 -18.98 13.60
N ILE A 22 -27.07 -18.13 14.56
CA ILE A 22 -26.20 -17.05 15.08
C ILE A 22 -25.06 -17.61 15.94
N LEU A 23 -25.30 -18.67 16.73
CA LEU A 23 -24.26 -19.28 17.56
C LEU A 23 -23.25 -20.08 16.72
N SER A 24 -23.68 -20.78 15.66
CA SER A 24 -22.80 -21.50 14.74
C SER A 24 -21.96 -20.58 13.85
N SER A 25 -22.46 -19.39 13.50
CA SER A 25 -21.69 -18.40 12.73
C SER A 25 -20.69 -17.62 13.58
N LEU A 26 -20.95 -17.44 14.88
CA LEU A 26 -19.99 -16.85 15.83
C LEU A 26 -18.82 -17.78 16.16
N LEU A 27 -19.01 -19.11 16.23
CA LEU A 27 -17.89 -20.04 16.42
C LEU A 27 -16.99 -20.18 15.17
N ALA A 28 -17.54 -20.03 13.97
CA ALA A 28 -16.75 -20.08 12.74
C ALA A 28 -15.78 -18.89 12.61
N ALA A 29 -16.15 -17.70 13.10
CA ALA A 29 -15.30 -16.50 13.01
C ALA A 29 -14.04 -16.56 13.92
N VAL A 30 -14.06 -17.33 15.01
CA VAL A 30 -12.93 -17.43 15.94
C VAL A 30 -11.83 -18.36 15.41
N VAL A 31 -12.18 -19.38 14.61
CA VAL A 31 -11.21 -20.38 14.10
C VAL A 31 -10.42 -19.89 12.88
N TYR A 32 -10.93 -18.92 12.12
CA TYR A 32 -10.20 -18.35 10.97
C TYR A 32 -9.12 -17.30 11.33
N ALA A 33 -8.98 -16.93 12.62
CA ALA A 33 -8.07 -15.84 13.02
C ALA A 33 -6.64 -16.28 13.41
N GLN A 34 -6.34 -17.58 13.51
CA GLN A 34 -4.95 -18.04 13.75
C GLN A 34 -4.23 -18.37 12.44
N GLN A 35 -4.12 -17.36 11.56
CA GLN A 35 -3.27 -17.47 10.39
C GLN A 35 -1.81 -17.34 10.85
N ILE A 36 -1.02 -18.41 10.70
CA ILE A 36 0.43 -18.41 10.97
C ILE A 36 1.05 -17.29 10.14
N ARG A 37 1.61 -16.28 10.82
CA ARG A 37 2.27 -15.15 10.17
C ARG A 37 3.75 -15.44 10.01
N THR A 38 4.38 -14.75 9.07
CA THR A 38 5.83 -14.75 8.94
C THR A 38 6.37 -13.34 9.08
N ALA A 39 7.68 -13.18 9.28
CA ALA A 39 8.28 -11.85 9.31
C ALA A 39 8.05 -11.03 8.02
N ASN A 40 7.77 -11.69 6.88
CA ASN A 40 7.39 -11.03 5.62
C ASN A 40 6.07 -10.25 5.68
N ASN A 41 5.27 -10.42 6.73
CA ASN A 41 4.01 -9.72 6.91
C ASN A 41 4.16 -8.32 7.55
N GLY A 42 5.36 -7.77 7.69
CA GLY A 42 5.55 -6.45 8.29
C GLY A 42 5.25 -6.45 9.79
N VAL A 43 6.00 -7.24 10.55
CA VAL A 43 5.69 -7.56 11.96
C VAL A 43 6.34 -6.65 12.99
N TYR A 44 7.07 -5.62 12.54
CA TYR A 44 7.78 -4.65 13.37
C TYR A 44 7.77 -3.28 12.70
N THR A 45 8.05 -2.20 13.42
CA THR A 45 8.13 -0.83 12.84
C THR A 45 9.58 -0.39 12.60
N ASP A 46 9.78 0.57 11.70
CA ASP A 46 11.12 1.15 11.48
C ASP A 46 11.68 1.85 12.73
N SER A 47 10.82 2.47 13.54
CA SER A 47 11.22 3.07 14.82
C SER A 47 11.72 2.00 15.80
N GLN A 48 11.07 0.84 15.85
CA GLN A 48 11.46 -0.28 16.69
C GLN A 48 12.81 -0.88 16.25
N ALA A 49 12.98 -1.11 14.95
CA ALA A 49 14.26 -1.57 14.40
C ALA A 49 15.40 -0.55 14.63
N ALA A 50 15.11 0.76 14.60
CA ALA A 50 16.10 1.78 14.92
C ALA A 50 16.57 1.71 16.38
N ARG A 51 15.66 1.49 17.35
CA ARG A 51 16.04 1.25 18.76
C ARG A 51 16.89 -0.02 18.90
N GLY A 52 16.48 -1.09 18.23
CA GLY A 52 17.21 -2.35 18.18
C GLY A 52 18.63 -2.20 17.64
N ARG A 53 18.80 -1.36 16.60
CA ARG A 53 20.11 -1.05 16.02
C ARG A 53 21.06 -0.39 17.01
N THR A 54 20.56 0.55 17.82
CA THR A 54 21.35 1.22 18.87
C THR A 54 21.79 0.20 19.91
N LEU A 55 20.87 -0.62 20.43
CA LEU A 55 21.18 -1.68 21.39
C LEU A 55 22.18 -2.70 20.81
N TYR A 56 22.02 -3.07 19.55
CA TYR A 56 22.91 -4.00 18.85
C TYR A 56 24.34 -3.47 18.78
N ARG A 57 24.52 -2.19 18.43
CA ARG A 57 25.85 -1.56 18.35
C ARG A 57 26.54 -1.56 19.71
N GLU A 58 25.80 -1.29 20.77
CA GLU A 58 26.36 -1.22 22.12
C GLU A 58 26.71 -2.60 22.71
N LYS A 59 25.90 -3.63 22.42
CA LYS A 59 25.93 -4.90 23.16
C LYS A 59 26.24 -6.15 22.32
N CYS A 60 26.20 -6.05 20.99
CA CYS A 60 26.23 -7.24 20.12
C CYS A 60 27.31 -7.16 19.02
N ALA A 61 27.55 -5.98 18.45
CA ALA A 61 28.38 -5.79 17.27
C ALA A 61 29.84 -6.24 17.46
N ALA A 62 30.39 -6.14 18.68
CA ALA A 62 31.74 -6.57 19.00
C ALA A 62 32.01 -8.04 18.64
N CYS A 63 30.99 -8.91 18.77
CA CYS A 63 31.09 -10.33 18.46
C CYS A 63 30.40 -10.71 17.14
N HIS A 64 29.25 -10.11 16.84
CA HIS A 64 28.42 -10.48 15.68
C HIS A 64 28.67 -9.62 14.43
N GLY A 65 29.59 -8.67 14.48
CA GLY A 65 29.93 -7.78 13.36
C GLY A 65 29.06 -6.54 13.30
N ASP A 66 29.52 -5.50 12.60
CA ASP A 66 28.82 -4.21 12.53
C ASP A 66 27.60 -4.25 11.59
N ALA A 67 27.64 -5.18 10.64
CA ALA A 67 26.63 -5.46 9.63
C ALA A 67 25.97 -6.83 9.83
N LEU A 68 26.06 -7.43 11.03
CA LEU A 68 25.52 -8.75 11.38
C LEU A 68 26.18 -9.92 10.60
N GLU A 69 27.34 -9.66 9.99
CA GLU A 69 28.08 -10.58 9.15
C GLU A 69 28.73 -11.75 9.92
N GLY A 70 28.77 -11.65 11.25
CA GLY A 70 29.49 -12.58 12.12
C GLY A 70 30.99 -12.30 12.12
N LYS A 71 31.59 -12.33 13.32
CA LYS A 71 33.05 -12.24 13.50
C LYS A 71 33.47 -13.37 14.44
N VAL A 72 33.46 -13.07 15.74
CA VAL A 72 33.74 -14.04 16.81
C VAL A 72 32.51 -14.92 17.07
N ALA A 73 31.31 -14.36 16.89
CA ALA A 73 30.05 -15.06 17.01
C ALA A 73 29.37 -15.23 15.64
N PRO A 74 28.41 -16.17 15.49
CA PRO A 74 27.77 -16.47 14.21
C PRO A 74 27.11 -15.27 13.53
N PRO A 75 26.96 -15.27 12.20
CA PRO A 75 26.19 -14.26 11.48
C PRO A 75 24.74 -14.25 11.96
N LEU A 76 24.14 -13.07 12.01
CA LEU A 76 22.74 -12.86 12.38
C LEU A 76 21.90 -12.41 11.17
N ALA A 77 22.46 -12.46 9.98
CA ALA A 77 21.76 -12.23 8.71
C ALA A 77 22.26 -13.20 7.63
N GLY A 78 21.55 -13.27 6.51
CA GLY A 78 21.93 -14.08 5.35
C GLY A 78 21.56 -15.57 5.49
N SER A 79 21.99 -16.37 4.50
CA SER A 79 21.58 -17.77 4.34
C SER A 79 21.96 -18.66 5.52
N ALA A 80 23.14 -18.47 6.11
CA ALA A 80 23.60 -19.23 7.27
C ALA A 80 22.71 -19.02 8.50
N PHE A 81 22.29 -17.77 8.74
CA PHE A 81 21.33 -17.45 9.79
C PHE A 81 19.97 -18.09 9.52
N LEU A 82 19.46 -17.95 8.29
CA LEU A 82 18.15 -18.50 7.90
C LEU A 82 18.11 -20.04 7.93
N ALA A 83 19.24 -20.72 7.72
CA ALA A 83 19.32 -22.17 7.84
C ALA A 83 19.04 -22.66 9.27
N GLY A 84 19.46 -21.90 10.29
CA GLY A 84 19.21 -22.23 11.70
C GLY A 84 17.88 -21.66 12.22
N TRP A 85 17.51 -20.46 11.79
CA TRP A 85 16.42 -19.69 12.40
C TRP A 85 15.19 -19.51 11.53
N GLY A 86 15.26 -19.76 10.22
CA GLY A 86 14.18 -19.47 9.28
C GLY A 86 12.86 -20.12 9.73
N THR A 87 12.85 -21.43 9.93
CA THR A 87 11.62 -22.15 10.32
C THR A 87 11.21 -21.96 11.77
N GLN A 88 11.97 -21.21 12.57
CA GLN A 88 11.69 -21.03 13.99
C GLN A 88 10.73 -19.86 14.20
N PRO A 89 9.87 -19.92 15.23
CA PRO A 89 9.14 -18.77 15.70
C PRO A 89 10.08 -17.64 16.14
N LEU A 90 9.65 -16.38 16.00
CA LEU A 90 10.40 -15.23 16.53
C LEU A 90 10.58 -15.31 18.04
N SER A 91 9.68 -15.97 18.75
CA SER A 91 9.80 -16.21 20.19
C SER A 91 11.07 -16.99 20.54
N GLU A 92 11.48 -17.95 19.70
CA GLU A 92 12.69 -18.73 19.95
C GLU A 92 13.95 -17.88 19.80
N LEU A 93 13.98 -17.01 18.79
CA LEU A 93 15.09 -16.08 18.59
C LEU A 93 15.14 -15.04 19.71
N ALA A 94 14.00 -14.46 20.08
CA ALA A 94 13.91 -13.51 21.18
C ALA A 94 14.32 -14.13 22.52
N ALA A 95 13.87 -15.37 22.79
CA ALA A 95 14.26 -16.11 23.99
C ALA A 95 15.76 -16.42 24.00
N LYS A 96 16.34 -16.80 22.86
CA LYS A 96 17.79 -17.03 22.75
C LYS A 96 18.57 -15.75 23.08
N ILE A 97 18.17 -14.61 22.51
CA ILE A 97 18.80 -13.32 22.76
C ILE A 97 18.64 -12.96 24.25
N ARG A 98 17.42 -12.99 24.77
CA ARG A 98 17.12 -12.65 26.17
C ARG A 98 17.90 -13.49 27.17
N ASN A 99 17.96 -14.80 26.95
CA ASN A 99 18.44 -15.75 27.96
C ASN A 99 19.94 -16.00 27.88
N THR A 100 20.55 -15.82 26.70
CA THR A 100 21.96 -16.22 26.47
C THR A 100 22.86 -15.10 25.98
N MET A 101 22.30 -13.92 25.68
CA MET A 101 23.07 -12.75 25.24
C MET A 101 22.92 -11.57 26.22
N PRO A 102 23.92 -10.67 26.26
CA PRO A 102 25.26 -10.80 25.67
C PRO A 102 26.05 -11.92 26.38
N ALA A 103 27.04 -12.52 25.72
CA ALA A 103 27.72 -13.71 26.23
C ALA A 103 28.48 -13.47 27.56
N ASP A 104 28.94 -12.23 27.78
CA ASP A 104 29.57 -11.75 29.01
C ASP A 104 28.56 -11.39 30.11
N ASN A 105 27.28 -11.23 29.79
CA ASN A 105 26.23 -10.87 30.74
C ASN A 105 24.84 -11.44 30.36
N PRO A 106 24.69 -12.77 30.30
CA PRO A 106 23.47 -13.41 29.82
C PRO A 106 22.28 -13.16 30.75
N GLY A 107 21.07 -13.09 30.20
CA GLY A 107 19.83 -13.01 30.99
C GLY A 107 19.48 -11.60 31.49
N LYS A 108 20.20 -10.56 31.08
CA LYS A 108 19.96 -9.18 31.53
C LYS A 108 19.11 -8.32 30.60
N LEU A 109 18.89 -8.74 29.35
CA LEU A 109 18.01 -8.01 28.43
C LEU A 109 16.55 -8.16 28.86
N LYS A 110 15.81 -7.07 28.82
CA LYS A 110 14.34 -7.07 28.96
C LYS A 110 13.71 -7.68 27.72
N ALA A 111 12.49 -8.21 27.86
CA ALA A 111 11.74 -8.77 26.74
C ALA A 111 11.52 -7.74 25.60
N SER A 112 11.30 -6.47 25.94
CA SER A 112 11.17 -5.38 24.96
C SER A 112 12.49 -5.08 24.23
N GLU A 113 13.63 -5.14 24.92
CA GLU A 113 14.95 -4.95 24.31
C GLU A 113 15.28 -6.11 23.35
N ALA A 114 14.92 -7.34 23.72
CA ALA A 114 15.04 -8.49 22.83
C ALA A 114 14.17 -8.35 21.58
N ALA A 115 12.91 -7.89 21.73
CA ALA A 115 12.01 -7.63 20.59
C ALA A 115 12.55 -6.53 19.66
N ASP A 116 13.12 -5.46 20.22
CA ASP A 116 13.75 -4.38 19.45
C ASP A 116 14.96 -4.91 18.65
N VAL A 117 15.85 -5.70 19.28
CA VAL A 117 17.00 -6.31 18.59
C VAL A 117 16.55 -7.31 17.50
N VAL A 118 15.54 -8.13 17.76
CA VAL A 118 14.94 -9.01 16.73
C VAL A 118 14.44 -8.18 15.54
N SER A 119 13.76 -7.06 15.80
CA SER A 119 13.26 -6.16 14.75
C SER A 119 14.39 -5.59 13.88
N TYR A 120 15.53 -5.24 14.49
CA TYR A 120 16.72 -4.83 13.75
C TYR A 120 17.31 -5.97 12.91
N ILE A 121 17.39 -7.19 13.46
CA ILE A 121 17.84 -8.38 12.72
C ILE A 121 16.95 -8.64 11.49
N LEU A 122 15.63 -8.50 11.65
CA LEU A 122 14.68 -8.62 10.54
C LEU A 122 14.90 -7.53 9.49
N GLN A 123 15.10 -6.28 9.90
CA GLN A 123 15.39 -5.18 8.98
C GLN A 123 16.70 -5.40 8.21
N ALA A 124 17.77 -5.86 8.89
CA ALA A 124 19.03 -6.21 8.25
C ALA A 124 18.86 -7.38 7.26
N GLY A 125 18.01 -8.35 7.61
CA GLY A 125 17.60 -9.48 6.77
C GLY A 125 16.63 -9.13 5.63
N LYS A 126 16.32 -7.84 5.42
CA LYS A 126 15.44 -7.31 4.37
C LYS A 126 13.98 -7.77 4.46
N PHE A 127 13.53 -8.18 5.64
CA PHE A 127 12.10 -8.33 5.89
C PHE A 127 11.45 -6.93 5.90
N PRO A 128 10.21 -6.77 5.38
CA PRO A 128 9.54 -5.49 5.36
C PRO A 128 9.14 -5.05 6.78
N SER A 129 9.14 -3.74 7.03
CA SER A 129 8.51 -3.15 8.21
C SER A 129 6.99 -3.04 8.00
N GLY A 130 6.25 -2.89 9.10
CA GLY A 130 4.81 -2.67 9.12
C GLY A 130 4.42 -1.55 10.08
N ARG A 131 3.13 -1.53 10.43
CA ARG A 131 2.52 -0.43 11.21
C ARG A 131 2.49 -0.66 12.72
N ASN A 132 2.67 -1.90 13.16
CA ASN A 132 2.59 -2.27 14.57
C ASN A 132 3.96 -2.74 15.05
N GLU A 133 4.31 -2.39 16.28
CA GLU A 133 5.53 -2.91 16.91
C GLU A 133 5.40 -4.42 17.14
N LEU A 134 6.51 -5.15 16.99
CA LEU A 134 6.66 -6.52 17.43
C LEU A 134 6.46 -6.54 18.96
N SER A 135 5.39 -7.19 19.39
CA SER A 135 5.07 -7.34 20.81
C SER A 135 6.22 -8.00 21.56
N ALA A 136 6.49 -7.54 22.79
CA ALA A 136 7.43 -8.19 23.71
C ALA A 136 6.86 -9.47 24.35
N ASP A 137 5.56 -9.74 24.15
CA ASP A 137 4.89 -10.94 24.62
C ASP A 137 5.32 -12.18 23.83
N GLU A 138 5.72 -13.23 24.55
CA GLU A 138 6.21 -14.48 23.98
C GLU A 138 5.11 -15.23 23.22
N GLY A 139 3.87 -15.19 23.72
CA GLY A 139 2.71 -15.81 23.09
C GLY A 139 2.41 -15.21 21.72
N ALA A 140 2.48 -13.88 21.61
CA ALA A 140 2.33 -13.16 20.35
C ALA A 140 3.44 -13.55 19.35
N GLN A 141 4.70 -13.59 19.79
CA GLN A 141 5.84 -13.91 18.91
C GLN A 141 5.86 -15.37 18.47
N LYS A 142 5.34 -16.30 19.28
CA LYS A 142 5.26 -17.74 18.96
C LYS A 142 4.45 -18.04 17.70
N SER A 143 3.52 -17.16 17.36
CA SER A 143 2.68 -17.26 16.15
C SER A 143 3.31 -16.70 14.87
N ILE A 144 4.55 -16.17 14.96
CA ILE A 144 5.26 -15.54 13.86
C ILE A 144 6.52 -16.33 13.53
N ILE A 145 6.58 -16.97 12.36
CA ILE A 145 7.77 -17.70 11.89
C ILE A 145 8.75 -16.73 11.22
N LEU A 146 10.05 -16.87 11.46
CA LEU A 146 11.05 -15.93 10.93
C LEU A 146 11.06 -15.91 9.39
N ALA A 147 11.17 -17.07 8.75
CA ALA A 147 11.07 -17.25 7.31
C ALA A 147 10.54 -18.66 7.00
N ALA A 148 9.46 -18.79 6.23
CA ALA A 148 8.99 -20.11 5.81
C ALA A 148 10.15 -20.87 5.12
N GLY A 149 10.53 -22.02 5.69
CA GLY A 149 11.75 -22.75 5.34
C GLY A 149 11.91 -23.03 3.85
N THR A 150 13.15 -23.05 3.41
CA THR A 150 13.56 -23.47 2.06
C THR A 150 13.23 -24.95 1.84
N ARG A 151 11.98 -25.27 1.51
CA ARG A 151 11.81 -26.17 0.38
C ARG A 151 12.20 -25.35 -0.82
N GLN A 152 13.29 -25.76 -1.47
CA GLN A 152 13.51 -25.42 -2.86
C GLN A 152 12.21 -25.78 -3.57
N ALA A 153 11.45 -24.76 -3.94
CA ALA A 153 10.22 -24.95 -4.66
C ALA A 153 10.63 -25.58 -6.01
N THR A 154 10.48 -26.89 -6.16
CA THR A 154 9.69 -27.32 -7.31
C THR A 154 8.41 -26.52 -7.16
N ALA A 155 8.29 -25.46 -7.95
CA ALA A 155 7.13 -24.59 -7.92
C ALA A 155 5.90 -25.49 -8.09
N ALA A 156 5.26 -25.86 -6.97
CA ALA A 156 3.82 -25.77 -6.94
C ALA A 156 3.56 -24.36 -7.48
N PRO A 157 2.79 -24.21 -8.57
CA PRO A 157 2.62 -22.91 -9.17
C PRO A 157 2.27 -22.01 -8.00
N ALA A 158 3.10 -20.98 -7.78
CA ALA A 158 2.72 -19.94 -6.85
C ALA A 158 1.24 -19.69 -7.14
N SER A 159 0.41 -19.54 -6.11
CA SER A 159 -0.76 -18.71 -6.34
C SER A 159 -0.16 -17.41 -6.85
N GLN A 160 -0.02 -17.30 -8.17
CA GLN A 160 0.63 -16.20 -8.84
C GLN A 160 -0.31 -15.10 -8.42
N THR A 161 0.11 -14.27 -7.45
CA THR A 161 -0.56 -13.01 -7.23
C THR A 161 -0.72 -12.46 -8.63
N PRO A 162 -1.96 -12.28 -9.13
CA PRO A 162 -2.15 -11.92 -10.52
C PRO A 162 -1.26 -10.72 -10.79
N ALA A 163 -0.22 -10.94 -11.58
CA ALA A 163 0.67 -9.88 -11.98
C ALA A 163 -0.09 -9.13 -13.06
N PHE A 164 -0.33 -7.84 -12.85
CA PHE A 164 -0.94 -6.98 -13.84
C PHE A 164 0.19 -6.26 -14.58
N PRO A 165 0.75 -6.86 -15.66
CA PRO A 165 1.81 -6.21 -16.41
C PRO A 165 1.33 -4.87 -16.97
N ALA A 166 2.26 -3.96 -17.19
CA ALA A 166 1.93 -2.68 -17.81
C ALA A 166 1.33 -2.90 -19.21
N ALA A 167 0.05 -2.52 -19.39
CA ALA A 167 -0.63 -2.62 -20.68
C ALA A 167 -0.15 -1.57 -21.70
N GLY A 168 0.45 -0.47 -21.23
CA GLY A 168 0.88 0.64 -22.07
C GLY A 168 2.05 1.41 -21.44
N ASN A 169 2.54 2.42 -22.16
CA ASN A 169 3.60 3.29 -21.67
C ASN A 169 3.08 4.31 -20.64
N LEU A 170 4.01 4.99 -19.95
CA LEU A 170 3.69 5.99 -18.94
C LEU A 170 2.85 7.16 -19.50
N ALA A 171 3.14 7.61 -20.71
CA ALA A 171 2.43 8.74 -21.31
C ALA A 171 0.96 8.39 -21.62
N GLN A 172 0.65 7.13 -21.93
CA GLN A 172 -0.73 6.67 -22.10
C GLN A 172 -1.51 6.66 -20.79
N VAL A 173 -0.89 6.24 -19.67
CA VAL A 173 -1.52 6.35 -18.33
C VAL A 173 -1.77 7.81 -17.96
N MET A 174 -0.76 8.65 -18.18
CA MET A 174 -0.86 10.09 -17.92
C MET A 174 -1.98 10.74 -18.75
N ARG A 175 -2.05 10.48 -20.06
CA ARG A 175 -3.06 11.10 -20.94
C ARG A 175 -4.45 10.47 -20.81
N GLY A 176 -4.52 9.18 -20.47
CA GLY A 176 -5.77 8.43 -20.43
C GLY A 176 -6.49 8.52 -19.09
N ILE A 177 -5.78 8.76 -17.99
CA ILE A 177 -6.37 8.78 -16.64
C ILE A 177 -6.05 10.11 -15.95
N LEU A 178 -4.77 10.39 -15.69
CA LEU A 178 -4.39 11.51 -14.83
C LEU A 178 -4.74 12.87 -15.43
N PHE A 179 -4.44 13.11 -16.70
CA PHE A 179 -4.71 14.38 -17.37
C PHE A 179 -6.20 14.76 -17.39
N PRO A 180 -7.14 13.93 -17.90
CA PRO A 180 -8.56 14.27 -17.88
C PRO A 180 -9.10 14.41 -16.45
N SER A 181 -8.71 13.52 -15.53
CA SER A 181 -9.17 13.59 -14.13
C SER A 181 -8.66 14.85 -13.42
N SER A 182 -7.38 15.19 -13.53
CA SER A 182 -6.85 16.41 -12.94
C SER A 182 -7.50 17.67 -13.52
N ASN A 183 -7.77 17.71 -14.83
CA ASN A 183 -8.46 18.85 -15.44
C ASN A 183 -9.89 19.03 -14.92
N ILE A 184 -10.62 17.94 -14.62
CA ILE A 184 -11.93 18.03 -13.97
C ILE A 184 -11.82 18.68 -12.59
N ILE A 185 -10.78 18.32 -11.82
CA ILE A 185 -10.54 18.89 -10.49
C ILE A 185 -10.13 20.37 -10.59
N PHE A 186 -9.21 20.72 -11.49
CA PHE A 186 -8.79 22.11 -11.71
C PHE A 186 -9.92 22.99 -12.23
N ASN A 187 -10.85 22.44 -13.02
CA ASN A 187 -12.01 23.18 -13.52
C ASN A 187 -12.87 23.76 -12.38
N VAL A 188 -12.86 23.13 -11.20
CA VAL A 188 -13.59 23.59 -10.00
C VAL A 188 -13.14 24.97 -9.53
N GLN A 189 -11.90 25.37 -9.80
CA GLN A 189 -11.39 26.70 -9.44
C GLN A 189 -12.20 27.83 -10.06
N THR A 190 -12.83 27.59 -11.23
CA THR A 190 -13.59 28.62 -11.97
C THR A 190 -15.04 28.23 -12.22
N ASN A 191 -15.41 26.97 -12.04
CA ASN A 191 -16.75 26.46 -12.29
C ASN A 191 -17.27 25.71 -11.06
N ASP A 192 -18.35 26.20 -10.44
CA ASP A 192 -18.99 25.55 -9.31
C ASP A 192 -19.74 24.27 -9.77
N PRO A 193 -19.35 23.06 -9.30
CA PRO A 193 -20.04 21.82 -9.63
C PRO A 193 -21.46 21.72 -9.03
N GLY A 194 -21.79 22.56 -8.04
CA GLY A 194 -23.13 22.67 -7.47
C GLY A 194 -24.06 23.62 -8.25
N ALA A 195 -23.53 24.41 -9.18
CA ALA A 195 -24.34 25.33 -9.96
C ALA A 195 -25.30 24.58 -10.90
N PRO A 196 -26.49 25.13 -11.19
CA PRO A 196 -27.41 24.56 -12.16
C PRO A 196 -26.69 24.34 -13.49
N ALA A 197 -26.82 23.12 -14.04
CA ALA A 197 -26.21 22.80 -15.32
C ALA A 197 -26.72 23.79 -16.38
N LYS A 198 -25.81 24.47 -17.07
CA LYS A 198 -26.18 25.17 -18.30
C LYS A 198 -26.73 24.12 -19.27
N PRO A 199 -27.85 24.38 -19.96
CA PRO A 199 -28.34 23.45 -20.98
C PRO A 199 -27.19 23.17 -21.94
N GLY A 200 -26.74 21.91 -21.96
CA GLY A 200 -25.84 21.44 -23.01
C GLY A 200 -26.56 21.57 -24.36
N PRO A 201 -25.85 21.51 -25.49
CA PRO A 201 -26.52 21.42 -26.78
C PRO A 201 -27.43 20.19 -26.71
N ALA A 202 -28.74 20.43 -26.59
CA ALA A 202 -29.74 19.39 -26.75
C ALA A 202 -29.44 18.75 -28.09
N GLY A 203 -29.13 17.44 -28.07
CA GLY A 203 -28.61 16.72 -29.22
C GLY A 203 -29.31 17.17 -30.48
N ALA A 204 -28.57 17.76 -31.41
CA ALA A 204 -29.06 17.99 -32.75
C ALA A 204 -29.47 16.59 -33.26
N ALA A 205 -30.77 16.36 -33.36
CA ALA A 205 -31.41 15.06 -33.57
C ALA A 205 -31.12 14.47 -34.98
N THR A 206 -30.03 14.87 -35.60
CA THR A 206 -29.63 14.55 -36.98
C THR A 206 -28.19 14.04 -37.10
N ALA A 207 -27.37 14.07 -36.04
CA ALA A 207 -26.04 13.47 -36.05
C ALA A 207 -26.10 11.99 -35.62
N ALA A 208 -25.32 11.12 -36.27
CA ALA A 208 -25.20 9.72 -35.88
C ALA A 208 -24.85 9.59 -34.39
N PHE A 209 -25.48 8.64 -33.70
CA PHE A 209 -25.27 8.43 -32.27
C PHE A 209 -23.80 8.17 -31.94
N SER A 210 -23.24 8.96 -31.03
CA SER A 210 -21.85 8.89 -30.58
C SER A 210 -21.82 8.45 -29.12
N TRP A 211 -21.23 7.27 -28.86
CA TRP A 211 -21.05 6.76 -27.50
C TRP A 211 -20.20 7.69 -26.63
N THR A 212 -19.27 8.41 -27.24
CA THR A 212 -18.40 9.39 -26.56
C THR A 212 -19.19 10.61 -26.13
N ASP A 213 -20.01 11.17 -27.02
CA ASP A 213 -20.78 12.39 -26.73
C ASP A 213 -21.91 12.11 -25.73
N TRP A 214 -22.58 10.97 -25.89
CA TRP A 214 -23.55 10.49 -24.90
C TRP A 214 -22.89 10.26 -23.53
N GLY A 215 -21.74 9.57 -23.50
CA GLY A 215 -21.01 9.25 -22.28
C GLY A 215 -20.54 10.47 -21.49
N ALA A 216 -20.13 11.53 -22.18
CA ALA A 216 -19.66 12.79 -21.57
C ALA A 216 -20.74 13.48 -20.72
N GLY A 217 -22.03 13.23 -20.98
CA GLY A 217 -23.15 13.83 -20.26
C GLY A 217 -23.72 12.99 -19.10
N ILE A 218 -23.28 11.74 -18.91
CA ILE A 218 -23.89 10.81 -17.94
C ILE A 218 -23.61 11.24 -16.50
N TYR A 219 -22.39 11.69 -16.22
CA TYR A 219 -21.94 12.10 -14.90
C TYR A 219 -21.68 13.60 -14.91
N SER A 220 -22.23 14.31 -13.93
CA SER A 220 -22.13 15.76 -13.86
C SER A 220 -22.03 16.27 -12.42
N GLY A 221 -21.75 17.57 -12.28
CA GLY A 221 -21.64 18.24 -10.99
C GLY A 221 -20.61 17.60 -10.05
N TRP A 222 -20.97 17.43 -8.79
CA TRP A 222 -20.08 16.87 -7.78
C TRP A 222 -19.67 15.41 -8.02
N GLN A 223 -20.49 14.63 -8.71
CA GLN A 223 -20.22 13.21 -8.96
C GLN A 223 -18.99 13.02 -9.87
N ILE A 224 -18.85 13.83 -10.92
CA ILE A 224 -17.68 13.72 -11.82
C ILE A 224 -16.39 14.18 -11.13
N VAL A 225 -16.48 15.13 -10.19
CA VAL A 225 -15.33 15.57 -9.37
C VAL A 225 -14.89 14.45 -8.42
N ASP A 226 -15.83 13.75 -7.79
CA ASP A 226 -15.53 12.59 -6.93
C ASP A 226 -14.76 11.51 -7.71
N TYR A 227 -15.24 11.17 -8.91
CA TYR A 227 -14.63 10.14 -9.75
C TYR A 227 -13.26 10.54 -10.24
N ALA A 228 -13.10 11.80 -10.62
CA ALA A 228 -11.80 12.33 -11.01
C ALA A 228 -10.78 12.26 -9.86
N ALA A 229 -11.18 12.62 -8.63
CA ALA A 229 -10.29 12.56 -7.48
C ALA A 229 -9.88 11.11 -7.13
N VAL A 230 -10.82 10.17 -7.17
CA VAL A 230 -10.52 8.74 -7.00
C VAL A 230 -9.59 8.23 -8.11
N ALA A 231 -9.87 8.59 -9.37
CA ALA A 231 -9.03 8.19 -10.49
C ALA A 231 -7.59 8.68 -10.33
N VAL A 232 -7.36 9.91 -9.88
CA VAL A 232 -6.01 10.41 -9.56
C VAL A 232 -5.38 9.59 -8.44
N ALA A 233 -6.10 9.38 -7.33
CA ALA A 233 -5.59 8.67 -6.15
C ALA A 233 -5.18 7.22 -6.46
N GLU A 234 -6.02 6.50 -7.21
CA GLU A 234 -5.84 5.06 -7.48
C GLU A 234 -4.95 4.79 -8.70
N SER A 235 -4.84 5.73 -9.63
CA SER A 235 -3.92 5.58 -10.76
C SER A 235 -2.49 5.95 -10.43
N ALA A 236 -2.24 6.72 -9.37
CA ALA A 236 -0.89 7.11 -8.99
C ALA A 236 0.07 5.92 -8.73
N PRO A 237 -0.34 4.83 -8.06
CA PRO A 237 0.46 3.61 -7.97
C PRO A 237 0.79 2.93 -9.32
N LEU A 238 0.06 3.21 -10.41
CA LEU A 238 0.39 2.66 -11.73
C LEU A 238 1.71 3.19 -12.29
N MET A 239 2.23 4.30 -11.73
CA MET A 239 3.58 4.80 -12.01
C MET A 239 4.67 3.90 -11.41
N LEU A 240 4.33 3.01 -10.49
CA LEU A 240 5.23 2.05 -9.86
C LEU A 240 5.10 0.64 -10.48
N THR A 241 4.28 0.47 -11.52
CA THR A 241 4.14 -0.84 -12.21
C THR A 241 5.49 -1.27 -12.81
N PRO A 242 6.05 -2.43 -12.39
CA PRO A 242 7.30 -2.93 -12.95
C PRO A 242 7.22 -3.15 -14.47
N GLY A 243 8.33 -2.89 -15.16
CA GLY A 243 8.44 -3.13 -16.61
C GLY A 243 7.77 -2.07 -17.50
N ARG A 244 7.08 -1.07 -16.92
CA ARG A 244 6.51 0.04 -17.70
C ARG A 244 7.62 0.84 -18.40
N ARG A 245 7.37 1.20 -19.66
CA ARG A 245 8.26 2.04 -20.48
C ARG A 245 7.75 3.46 -20.58
N CYS A 246 8.66 4.40 -20.79
CA CYS A 246 8.37 5.78 -21.14
C CYS A 246 8.16 5.92 -22.66
N GLU A 247 7.70 7.08 -23.12
CA GLU A 247 7.41 7.31 -24.55
C GLU A 247 8.66 7.17 -25.45
N ASN A 248 9.85 7.39 -24.89
CA ASN A 248 11.14 7.19 -25.54
C ASN A 248 11.69 5.75 -25.43
N GLY A 249 10.90 4.79 -24.93
CA GLY A 249 11.30 3.38 -24.78
C GLY A 249 12.21 3.08 -23.57
N LYS A 250 12.65 4.09 -22.81
CA LYS A 250 13.40 3.88 -21.56
C LYS A 250 12.49 3.27 -20.48
N PRO A 251 13.04 2.51 -19.52
CA PRO A 251 12.26 2.09 -18.36
C PRO A 251 11.82 3.29 -17.52
N VAL A 252 10.62 3.21 -16.95
CA VAL A 252 10.19 4.13 -15.88
C VAL A 252 11.09 3.88 -14.65
N PRO A 253 11.60 4.93 -13.96
CA PRO A 253 12.53 4.79 -12.83
C PRO A 253 11.81 4.40 -11.53
N VAL A 254 11.10 3.26 -11.55
CA VAL A 254 10.24 2.80 -10.45
C VAL A 254 10.98 2.48 -9.15
N ASP A 255 12.29 2.34 -9.21
CA ASP A 255 13.21 2.07 -8.11
C ASP A 255 13.81 3.33 -7.47
N ARG A 256 13.66 4.50 -8.11
CA ARG A 256 14.22 5.73 -7.58
C ARG A 256 13.42 6.26 -6.37
N PRO A 257 14.10 6.67 -5.27
CA PRO A 257 13.43 7.16 -4.08
C PRO A 257 12.54 8.38 -4.30
N ASP A 258 12.97 9.31 -5.16
CA ASP A 258 12.21 10.50 -5.53
C ASP A 258 10.97 10.15 -6.37
N TRP A 259 11.09 9.22 -7.33
CA TRP A 259 9.96 8.71 -8.11
C TRP A 259 8.88 8.05 -7.24
N ILE A 260 9.31 7.21 -6.29
CA ILE A 260 8.42 6.57 -5.31
C ILE A 260 7.73 7.64 -4.46
N LYS A 261 8.50 8.59 -3.92
CA LYS A 261 7.98 9.71 -3.12
C LYS A 261 6.93 10.50 -3.89
N PHE A 262 7.23 10.96 -5.11
CA PHE A 262 6.30 11.77 -5.90
C PHE A 262 5.03 11.00 -6.29
N SER A 263 5.14 9.70 -6.56
CA SER A 263 3.98 8.84 -6.84
C SER A 263 3.05 8.72 -5.62
N LEU A 264 3.63 8.61 -4.42
CA LEU A 264 2.86 8.57 -3.16
C LEU A 264 2.22 9.92 -2.82
N GLU A 265 2.94 11.02 -3.06
CA GLU A 265 2.43 12.39 -2.87
C GLU A 265 1.23 12.66 -3.79
N LEU A 266 1.29 12.27 -5.06
CA LEU A 266 0.18 12.39 -6.00
C LEU A 266 -1.03 11.55 -5.56
N ALA A 267 -0.80 10.33 -5.06
CA ALA A 267 -1.87 9.49 -4.52
C ALA A 267 -2.56 10.16 -3.33
N GLU A 268 -1.80 10.83 -2.46
CA GLU A 268 -2.35 11.58 -1.33
C GLU A 268 -3.07 12.85 -1.77
N ALA A 269 -2.55 13.59 -2.74
CA ALA A 269 -3.21 14.75 -3.30
C ALA A 269 -4.58 14.39 -3.91
N GLY A 270 -4.68 13.25 -4.62
CA GLY A 270 -5.94 12.71 -5.09
C GLY A 270 -6.91 12.39 -3.95
N ARG A 271 -6.43 11.75 -2.86
CA ARG A 271 -7.26 11.48 -1.66
C ARG A 271 -7.70 12.76 -0.96
N ALA A 272 -6.85 13.79 -0.91
CA ALA A 272 -7.19 15.09 -0.36
C ALA A 272 -8.27 15.78 -1.19
N ALA A 273 -8.13 15.79 -2.51
CA ALA A 273 -9.16 16.29 -3.43
C ALA A 273 -10.49 15.54 -3.28
N TYR A 274 -10.46 14.23 -3.08
CA TYR A 274 -11.66 13.43 -2.83
C TYR A 274 -12.34 13.82 -1.51
N ARG A 275 -11.58 13.93 -0.41
CA ARG A 275 -12.13 14.39 0.87
C ARG A 275 -12.76 15.78 0.74
N ALA A 276 -12.11 16.69 0.01
CA ALA A 276 -12.65 18.03 -0.25
C ALA A 276 -13.92 18.00 -1.11
N SER A 277 -13.98 17.15 -2.14
CA SER A 277 -15.16 17.05 -3.01
C SER A 277 -16.37 16.47 -2.28
N GLN A 278 -16.16 15.55 -1.33
CA GLN A 278 -17.23 15.04 -0.46
C GLN A 278 -17.88 16.13 0.41
N MET A 279 -17.17 17.22 0.70
CA MET A 279 -17.73 18.37 1.43
C MET A 279 -18.66 19.23 0.57
N ARG A 280 -18.74 18.96 -0.75
CA ARG A 280 -19.54 19.73 -1.72
C ARG A 280 -19.21 21.23 -1.68
N SER A 281 -17.93 21.55 -1.48
CA SER A 281 -17.42 22.91 -1.34
C SER A 281 -16.45 23.21 -2.48
N GLN A 282 -16.80 24.19 -3.32
CA GLN A 282 -15.94 24.65 -4.41
C GLN A 282 -14.60 25.15 -3.86
N GLN A 283 -14.64 25.92 -2.77
CA GLN A 283 -13.44 26.45 -2.12
C GLN A 283 -12.51 25.33 -1.64
N ALA A 284 -13.04 24.32 -0.95
CA ALA A 284 -12.24 23.23 -0.43
C ALA A 284 -11.52 22.45 -1.54
N VAL A 285 -12.21 22.21 -2.67
CA VAL A 285 -11.59 21.53 -3.83
C VAL A 285 -10.60 22.44 -4.54
N SER A 286 -10.90 23.74 -4.66
CA SER A 286 -9.96 24.72 -5.20
C SER A 286 -8.65 24.73 -4.39
N ASP A 287 -8.73 24.71 -3.07
CA ASP A 287 -7.54 24.67 -2.21
C ASP A 287 -6.78 23.34 -2.34
N ALA A 288 -7.48 22.21 -2.33
CA ALA A 288 -6.88 20.89 -2.55
C ALA A 288 -6.24 20.75 -3.94
N SER A 289 -6.75 21.48 -4.95
CA SER A 289 -6.19 21.47 -6.30
C SER A 289 -4.78 22.08 -6.34
N ASN A 290 -4.44 23.02 -5.46
CA ASN A 290 -3.08 23.55 -5.37
C ASN A 290 -2.08 22.45 -4.96
N GLN A 291 -2.44 21.65 -3.95
CA GLN A 291 -1.63 20.48 -3.55
C GLN A 291 -1.47 19.48 -4.71
N LEU A 292 -2.54 19.26 -5.49
CA LEU A 292 -2.47 18.41 -6.68
C LEU A 292 -1.53 18.99 -7.74
N ALA A 293 -1.57 20.30 -8.00
CA ALA A 293 -0.66 20.98 -8.91
C ALA A 293 0.81 20.84 -8.47
N ASP A 294 1.10 21.06 -7.19
CA ASP A 294 2.45 20.90 -6.63
C ASP A 294 2.96 19.47 -6.79
N SER A 295 2.13 18.46 -6.48
CA SER A 295 2.51 17.05 -6.66
C SER A 295 2.80 16.70 -8.13
N CYS A 296 2.10 17.33 -9.08
CA CYS A 296 2.39 17.20 -10.50
C CYS A 296 3.76 17.82 -10.85
N LEU A 297 4.06 19.01 -10.33
CA LEU A 297 5.31 19.73 -10.59
C LEU A 297 6.53 18.98 -10.06
N HIS A 298 6.46 18.41 -8.85
CA HIS A 298 7.56 17.64 -8.27
C HIS A 298 8.10 16.55 -9.23
N CYS A 299 7.20 15.85 -9.93
CA CYS A 299 7.58 14.83 -10.91
C CYS A 299 7.93 15.46 -12.27
N HIS A 300 7.12 16.41 -12.75
CA HIS A 300 7.31 16.96 -14.09
C HIS A 300 8.61 17.77 -14.23
N GLU A 301 9.01 18.54 -13.24
CA GLU A 301 10.27 19.30 -13.29
C GLU A 301 11.51 18.41 -13.42
N VAL A 302 11.47 17.21 -12.83
CA VAL A 302 12.58 16.25 -12.87
C VAL A 302 12.50 15.37 -14.11
N TYR A 303 11.31 14.86 -14.44
CA TYR A 303 11.16 13.73 -15.36
C TYR A 303 10.43 14.05 -16.68
N ARG A 304 9.89 15.26 -16.86
CA ARG A 304 9.13 15.65 -18.06
C ARG A 304 9.64 16.95 -18.70
N ASP A 305 9.78 17.99 -17.90
CA ASP A 305 9.97 19.37 -18.34
C ASP A 305 11.46 19.70 -18.28
N LYS A 306 12.12 19.74 -19.45
CA LYS A 306 13.51 20.18 -19.57
C LYS A 306 13.52 21.64 -20.03
N ARG A 307 14.28 22.49 -19.35
CA ARG A 307 14.51 23.89 -19.78
C ARG A 307 15.03 23.92 -21.21
N GLY A 308 14.43 24.78 -22.05
CA GLY A 308 14.87 25.03 -23.43
C GLY A 308 14.06 24.32 -24.52
N PHE A 309 13.12 23.43 -24.19
CA PHE A 309 12.27 22.76 -25.18
C PHE A 309 10.84 23.29 -25.17
N ARG A 310 10.23 23.40 -26.35
CA ARG A 310 8.82 23.82 -26.50
C ARG A 310 7.87 22.62 -26.26
N PRO A 311 6.63 22.86 -25.82
CA PRO A 311 5.59 21.83 -25.82
C PRO A 311 5.45 21.21 -27.22
N GLY A 312 5.55 19.88 -27.31
CA GLY A 312 5.50 19.15 -28.59
C GLY A 312 6.85 18.92 -29.29
N ASP A 313 7.96 19.38 -28.71
CA ASP A 313 9.30 19.14 -29.24
C ASP A 313 9.67 17.63 -29.14
N PRO A 314 10.00 16.96 -30.26
CA PRO A 314 10.44 15.55 -30.24
C PRO A 314 11.68 15.32 -29.36
N ALA A 315 12.56 16.31 -29.23
CA ALA A 315 13.74 16.22 -28.38
C ALA A 315 13.38 16.26 -26.89
N ALA A 316 12.29 16.93 -26.51
CA ALA A 316 11.74 16.85 -25.15
C ALA A 316 11.20 15.45 -24.84
N ALA A 317 10.57 14.79 -25.82
CA ALA A 317 10.10 13.42 -25.67
C ALA A 317 11.27 12.45 -25.42
N ALA A 318 12.41 12.65 -26.08
CA ALA A 318 13.63 11.84 -25.89
C ALA A 318 14.22 11.95 -24.48
N ALA A 319 14.03 13.09 -23.80
CA ALA A 319 14.55 13.32 -22.45
C ALA A 319 13.65 12.81 -21.31
N ARG A 320 12.44 12.33 -21.61
CA ARG A 320 11.48 11.89 -20.58
C ARG A 320 12.01 10.76 -19.71
N CYS A 321 11.56 10.74 -18.46
CA CYS A 321 11.95 9.78 -17.43
C CYS A 321 13.45 9.77 -17.11
N THR A 322 14.14 10.86 -17.46
CA THR A 322 15.54 11.07 -17.12
C THR A 322 15.61 12.33 -16.25
N PRO A 323 16.18 12.26 -15.04
CA PRO A 323 16.42 13.43 -14.19
C PRO A 323 17.20 14.52 -14.94
#